data_AF-A0A4P6Q9G3-F1
#
_entry.id   AF-A0A4P6Q9G3-F1
#
_cell.length_a   1.000
_cell.length_b   1.000
_cell.length_c   1.000
_cell.angle_alpha   90.00
_cell.angle_beta   90.00
_cell.angle_gamma   90.00
#
_symmetry.space_group_name_H-M   'P 1'
#
loop_
_entity.id
_entity.type
_entity.pdbx_description
1 polymer ?
#
loop_
_entity_poly.entity_id
_entity_poly.type
_entity_poly.pdbx_seq_one_letter_code
_entity_poly.pdbx_strand_id
1 'polypeptide(L)'
;MGLTARVLLTVFVVGLGLIPPPAGAQEEAAMHELAGFTVDHLPEGIGDQVTDFHTEWGGVAFASRVWERELPDGGYSVDLKVNVLRGDRLADLAATRAFLAEYHERDPAEWDLRPFRHGDAAGHRTDGLAFWLVERGLVAEVRLDSARFPEPELTRTALGVHRVGPAERSG
;
A
#
# COMPACT_ATOMS: atom_id res chain seq x y z
N MET A 1 -11.18 29.07 8.28
CA MET A 1 -10.20 28.87 7.20
C MET A 1 -9.26 27.77 7.63
N GLY A 2 -9.59 26.52 7.29
CA GLY A 2 -8.88 25.34 7.78
C GLY A 2 -7.63 25.08 6.94
N LEU A 3 -6.45 25.13 7.56
CA LEU A 3 -5.23 24.61 6.96
C LEU A 3 -5.32 23.07 7.00
N THR A 4 -5.62 22.45 5.87
CA THR A 4 -5.37 21.03 5.66
C THR A 4 -3.86 20.80 5.68
N ALA A 5 -3.33 20.33 6.81
CA ALA A 5 -1.97 19.87 6.91
C ALA A 5 -1.84 18.55 6.14
N ARG A 6 -1.37 18.62 4.89
CA ARG A 6 -0.87 17.45 4.17
C ARG A 6 0.45 17.06 4.81
N VAL A 7 0.47 15.92 5.51
CA VAL A 7 1.71 15.34 6.03
C VAL A 7 2.53 14.86 4.83
N LEU A 8 3.49 15.69 4.41
CA LEU A 8 4.52 15.34 3.43
C LEU A 8 5.62 14.60 4.20
N LEU A 9 5.63 13.28 4.14
CA LEU A 9 6.70 12.47 4.72
C LEU A 9 7.88 12.44 3.73
N THR A 10 8.84 13.35 3.93
CA THR A 10 10.09 13.38 3.15
C THR A 10 11.14 12.51 3.83
N VAL A 11 11.56 11.43 3.17
CA VAL A 11 12.70 10.60 3.59
C VAL A 11 13.91 10.98 2.73
N PHE A 12 15.03 11.35 3.36
CA PHE A 12 16.31 11.58 2.69
C PHE A 12 17.17 10.31 2.75
N VAL A 13 17.42 9.69 1.61
CA VAL A 13 18.47 8.67 1.45
C VAL A 13 19.53 9.23 0.50
N VAL A 14 20.78 9.24 0.95
CA VAL A 14 21.95 9.62 0.15
C VAL A 14 22.36 8.40 -0.69
N GLY A 15 22.20 8.48 -2.01
CA GLY A 15 22.49 7.39 -2.94
C GLY A 15 23.48 7.78 -4.04
N LEU A 16 24.59 7.05 -4.09
CA LEU A 16 25.70 7.14 -5.05
C LEU A 16 25.29 6.54 -6.42
N GLY A 17 25.44 7.30 -7.52
CA GLY A 17 25.57 6.80 -8.90
C GLY A 17 24.32 6.18 -9.56
N LEU A 18 23.63 6.95 -10.42
CA LEU A 18 22.51 6.48 -11.25
C LEU A 18 22.97 5.52 -12.37
N ILE A 19 22.57 4.25 -12.26
CA ILE A 19 22.28 3.41 -13.42
C ILE A 19 20.75 3.31 -13.46
N PRO A 20 20.07 3.77 -14.52
CA PRO A 20 18.63 3.60 -14.62
C PRO A 20 18.31 2.09 -14.60
N PRO A 21 17.34 1.64 -13.80
CA PRO A 21 16.95 0.24 -13.79
C PRO A 21 16.44 -0.17 -15.19
N PRO A 22 16.62 -1.43 -15.59
CA PRO A 22 16.10 -1.91 -16.86
C PRO A 22 14.57 -1.78 -16.90
N ALA A 23 14.03 -1.50 -18.09
CA ALA A 23 12.59 -1.52 -18.33
C ALA A 23 12.00 -2.87 -17.87
N GLY A 24 10.99 -2.83 -16.99
CA GLY A 24 10.37 -4.02 -16.40
C GLY A 24 10.76 -4.30 -14.94
N ALA A 25 11.79 -3.65 -14.38
CA ALA A 25 12.18 -3.84 -12.97
C ALA A 25 11.05 -3.54 -11.97
N GLN A 26 10.14 -2.63 -12.34
CA GLN A 26 8.95 -2.27 -11.56
C GLN A 26 7.94 -3.42 -11.49
N GLU A 27 7.71 -4.06 -12.64
CA GLU A 27 6.78 -5.18 -12.80
C GLU A 27 7.37 -6.44 -12.14
N GLU A 28 8.67 -6.71 -12.32
CA GLU A 28 9.37 -7.75 -11.58
C GLU A 28 9.28 -7.54 -10.06
N ALA A 29 9.51 -6.31 -9.58
CA ALA A 29 9.35 -5.98 -8.17
C ALA A 29 7.89 -6.10 -7.69
N ALA A 30 6.89 -5.88 -8.54
CA ALA A 30 5.49 -6.10 -8.21
C ALA A 30 5.18 -7.60 -8.04
N MET A 31 5.74 -8.42 -8.92
CA MET A 31 5.57 -9.87 -8.94
C MET A 31 6.37 -10.59 -7.84
N HIS A 32 7.35 -9.94 -7.22
CA HIS A 32 8.02 -10.49 -6.04
C HIS A 32 7.06 -10.57 -4.85
N GLU A 33 7.20 -11.62 -4.04
CA GLU A 33 6.35 -11.79 -2.86
C GLU A 33 6.64 -10.70 -1.79
N LEU A 34 5.57 -10.18 -1.20
CA LEU A 34 5.54 -9.34 -0.01
C LEU A 34 4.67 -10.04 1.06
N ALA A 35 5.31 -10.75 2.00
CA ALA A 35 4.63 -11.41 3.12
C ALA A 35 3.43 -12.30 2.73
N GLY A 36 3.60 -13.11 1.68
CA GLY A 36 2.57 -13.98 1.13
C GLY A 36 1.67 -13.35 0.06
N PHE A 37 2.03 -12.17 -0.48
CA PHE A 37 1.23 -11.47 -1.49
C PHE A 37 2.07 -11.00 -2.69
N THR A 38 1.49 -10.94 -3.88
CA THR A 38 2.05 -10.28 -5.08
C THR A 38 1.16 -9.15 -5.54
N VAL A 39 1.67 -8.31 -6.43
CA VAL A 39 0.94 -7.22 -7.08
C VAL A 39 1.08 -7.38 -8.59
N ASP A 40 -0.03 -7.69 -9.27
CA ASP A 40 0.00 -8.03 -10.70
C ASP A 40 -0.43 -6.84 -11.60
N HIS A 41 -0.86 -5.72 -11.00
CA HIS A 41 -1.18 -4.48 -11.71
C HIS A 41 -0.55 -3.26 -11.04
N LEU A 42 0.29 -2.55 -11.80
CA LEU A 42 0.81 -1.24 -11.42
C LEU A 42 0.27 -0.15 -12.38
N PRO A 43 -0.05 1.05 -11.90
CA PRO A 43 -0.40 2.16 -12.77
C PRO A 43 0.76 2.55 -13.68
N GLU A 44 0.46 2.94 -14.92
CA GLU A 44 1.46 3.47 -15.84
C GLU A 44 2.08 4.77 -15.29
N GLY A 45 3.40 4.90 -15.36
CA GLY A 45 4.12 6.10 -14.89
C GLY A 45 4.33 6.18 -13.37
N ILE A 46 4.17 5.05 -12.66
CA ILE A 46 4.62 4.86 -11.28
C ILE A 46 6.16 5.00 -11.18
N GLY A 47 6.64 5.40 -10.01
CA GLY A 47 8.07 5.48 -9.70
C GLY A 47 8.80 4.13 -9.85
N ASP A 48 10.10 4.21 -10.11
CA ASP A 48 10.97 3.07 -10.39
C ASP A 48 11.80 2.61 -9.18
N GLN A 49 11.84 3.39 -8.11
CA GLN A 49 12.53 3.05 -6.87
C GLN A 49 11.60 2.21 -6.00
N VAL A 50 11.93 0.94 -5.79
CA VAL A 50 11.11 0.01 -5.01
C VAL A 50 11.84 -0.39 -3.74
N THR A 51 11.21 -0.20 -2.58
CA THR A 51 11.80 -0.53 -1.28
C THR A 51 10.82 -1.29 -0.39
N ASP A 52 11.31 -2.36 0.23
CA ASP A 52 10.57 -3.14 1.23
C ASP A 52 11.02 -2.78 2.64
N PHE A 53 10.07 -2.74 3.57
CA PHE A 53 10.35 -2.53 4.99
C PHE A 53 9.41 -3.31 5.90
N HIS A 54 9.94 -3.63 7.07
CA HIS A 54 9.21 -4.25 8.16
C HIS A 54 9.20 -3.32 9.36
N THR A 55 8.01 -3.05 9.88
CA THR A 55 7.82 -2.20 11.07
C THR A 55 6.73 -2.78 11.96
N GLU A 56 6.67 -2.31 13.20
CA GLU A 56 5.58 -2.65 14.12
C GLU A 56 5.03 -1.36 14.73
N TRP A 57 3.71 -1.26 14.83
CA TRP A 57 3.05 -0.16 15.50
C TRP A 57 1.77 -0.64 16.17
N GLY A 58 1.58 -0.26 17.44
CA GLY A 58 0.37 -0.59 18.19
C GLY A 58 0.08 -2.09 18.32
N GLY A 59 1.12 -2.94 18.30
CA GLY A 59 0.99 -4.41 18.33
C GLY A 59 0.59 -5.05 17.00
N VAL A 60 0.71 -4.32 15.89
CA VAL A 60 0.47 -4.82 14.53
C VAL A 60 1.77 -4.73 13.74
N ALA A 61 2.18 -5.84 13.14
CA ALA A 61 3.33 -5.93 12.26
C ALA A 61 2.92 -5.50 10.83
N PHE A 62 3.77 -4.73 10.19
CA PHE A 62 3.62 -4.25 8.82
C PHE A 62 4.76 -4.80 7.98
N ALA A 63 4.44 -5.54 6.93
CA ALA A 63 5.33 -5.74 5.79
C ALA A 63 4.86 -4.82 4.67
N SER A 64 5.74 -3.93 4.21
CA SER A 64 5.35 -2.89 3.25
C SER A 64 6.30 -2.89 2.06
N ARG A 65 5.74 -2.63 0.87
CA ARG A 65 6.49 -2.28 -0.34
C ARG A 65 6.08 -0.90 -0.81
N VAL A 66 7.04 -0.07 -1.16
CA VAL A 66 6.83 1.30 -1.61
C VAL A 66 7.49 1.51 -2.96
N TRP A 67 6.76 2.17 -3.86
CA TRP A 67 7.28 2.69 -5.12
C TRP A 67 7.41 4.20 -5.01
N GLU A 68 8.63 4.70 -5.21
CA GLU A 68 8.99 6.11 -5.13
C GLU A 68 9.51 6.60 -6.46
N ARG A 69 9.26 7.88 -6.72
CA ARG A 69 9.86 8.61 -7.82
C ARG A 69 10.74 9.72 -7.28
N GLU A 70 11.82 9.99 -7.99
CA GLU A 70 12.60 11.20 -7.77
C GLU A 70 11.85 12.43 -8.28
N LEU A 71 11.94 13.53 -7.53
CA LEU A 71 11.37 14.83 -7.92
C LEU A 71 12.40 15.64 -8.72
N PRO A 72 11.96 16.49 -9.68
CA PRO A 72 12.88 17.32 -10.48
C PRO A 72 13.81 18.22 -9.66
N ASP A 73 13.34 18.68 -8.50
CA ASP A 73 14.09 19.56 -7.59
C ASP A 73 14.92 18.77 -6.55
N GLY A 74 15.01 17.45 -6.71
CA GLY A 74 15.58 16.51 -5.75
C GLY A 74 14.58 16.04 -4.69
N GLY A 75 14.91 14.92 -4.04
CA GLY A 75 14.04 14.25 -3.08
C GLY A 75 13.08 13.25 -3.74
N TYR A 76 12.31 12.55 -2.91
CA TYR A 76 11.45 11.45 -3.35
C TYR A 76 9.99 11.67 -2.94
N SER A 77 9.08 11.18 -3.78
CA SER A 77 7.66 11.10 -3.47
C SER A 77 7.18 9.67 -3.62
N VAL A 78 6.40 9.19 -2.65
CA VAL A 78 5.74 7.89 -2.71
C VAL A 78 4.57 7.98 -3.68
N ASP A 79 4.59 7.14 -4.71
CA ASP A 79 3.48 7.00 -5.64
C ASP A 79 2.51 5.91 -5.17
N LEU A 80 3.05 4.79 -4.71
CA LEU A 80 2.30 3.62 -4.24
C LEU A 80 2.93 3.04 -2.98
N LYS A 81 2.08 2.61 -2.04
CA LYS A 81 2.46 1.79 -0.90
C LYS A 81 1.48 0.64 -0.76
N VAL A 82 2.01 -0.58 -0.70
CA VAL A 82 1.25 -1.79 -0.35
C VAL A 82 1.68 -2.23 1.03
N ASN A 83 0.72 -2.42 1.92
CA ASN A 83 0.94 -2.94 3.26
C ASN A 83 0.22 -4.27 3.44
N VAL A 84 0.92 -5.18 4.09
CA VAL A 84 0.38 -6.43 4.60
C VAL A 84 0.53 -6.39 6.11
N LEU A 85 -0.61 -6.29 6.80
CA LEU A 85 -0.69 -6.05 8.24
C LEU A 85 -1.09 -7.34 8.97
N ARG A 86 -0.43 -7.64 10.09
CA ARG A 86 -0.77 -8.78 10.95
C ARG A 86 -0.84 -8.40 12.42
N GLY A 87 -1.89 -8.84 13.10
CA GLY A 87 -2.00 -8.69 14.56
C GLY A 87 -3.42 -8.87 15.07
N ASP A 88 -3.55 -9.17 16.37
CA ASP A 88 -4.84 -9.49 17.01
C ASP A 88 -5.84 -8.31 17.00
N ARG A 89 -5.35 -7.08 16.86
CA ARG A 89 -6.19 -5.87 16.72
C ARG A 89 -6.95 -5.82 15.40
N LEU A 90 -6.60 -6.67 14.43
CA LEU A 90 -7.23 -6.76 13.11
C LEU A 90 -8.26 -7.91 13.04
N ALA A 91 -8.99 -8.13 14.13
CA ALA A 91 -9.85 -9.31 14.30
C ALA A 91 -11.05 -9.34 13.34
N ASP A 92 -11.54 -8.17 12.95
CA ASP A 92 -12.67 -8.00 12.03
C ASP A 92 -12.55 -6.65 11.30
N LEU A 93 -13.49 -6.38 10.38
CA LEU A 93 -13.44 -5.18 9.54
C LEU A 93 -13.65 -3.89 10.35
N ALA A 94 -14.44 -3.94 11.43
CA ALA A 94 -14.68 -2.78 12.29
C ALA A 94 -13.43 -2.46 13.11
N ALA A 95 -12.79 -3.47 13.69
CA ALA A 95 -11.53 -3.35 14.41
C ALA A 95 -10.41 -2.85 13.49
N THR A 96 -10.35 -3.35 12.25
CA THR A 96 -9.43 -2.88 11.21
C THR A 96 -9.64 -1.40 10.91
N ARG A 97 -10.89 -0.97 10.69
CA ARG A 97 -11.22 0.44 10.43
C ARG A 97 -10.78 1.33 11.60
N ALA A 98 -11.04 0.92 12.84
CA ALA A 98 -10.64 1.67 14.02
C ALA A 98 -9.11 1.77 14.13
N PHE A 99 -8.39 0.66 13.94
CA PHE A 99 -6.94 0.63 13.95
C PHE A 99 -6.33 1.53 12.87
N LEU A 100 -6.81 1.43 11.63
CA LEU A 100 -6.29 2.25 10.52
C LEU A 100 -6.64 3.72 10.68
N ALA A 101 -7.77 4.06 11.31
CA ALA A 101 -8.12 5.44 11.61
C ALA A 101 -7.11 6.05 12.60
N GLU A 102 -6.76 5.29 13.65
CA GLU A 102 -5.72 5.68 14.60
C GLU A 102 -4.35 5.82 13.92
N TYR A 103 -3.94 4.82 13.15
CA TYR A 103 -2.64 4.78 12.48
C TYR A 103 -2.46 5.91 11.44
N HIS A 104 -3.50 6.21 10.65
CA HIS A 104 -3.46 7.28 9.65
C HIS A 104 -3.87 8.65 10.21
N GLU A 105 -4.04 8.76 11.53
CA GLU A 105 -4.46 9.98 12.23
C GLU A 105 -5.74 10.57 11.62
N ARG A 106 -6.69 9.71 11.27
CA ARG A 106 -7.99 10.06 10.69
C ARG A 106 -9.07 10.08 11.74
N ASP A 107 -9.92 11.11 11.69
CA ASP A 107 -11.18 11.11 12.42
C ASP A 107 -12.14 10.10 11.78
N PRO A 108 -12.60 9.07 12.51
CA PRO A 108 -13.55 8.08 11.98
C PRO A 108 -14.87 8.69 11.47
N ALA A 109 -15.29 9.85 11.98
CA ALA A 109 -16.52 10.52 11.56
C ALA A 109 -16.37 11.21 10.19
N GLU A 110 -15.18 11.73 9.89
CA GLU A 110 -14.89 12.49 8.67
C GLU A 110 -14.18 11.65 7.61
N TRP A 111 -13.80 10.41 7.94
CA TRP A 111 -13.13 9.52 7.00
C TRP A 111 -14.14 8.90 6.03
N ASP A 112 -14.22 9.49 4.82
CA ASP A 112 -15.12 9.11 3.71
C ASP A 112 -14.80 7.71 3.13
N LEU A 113 -15.09 6.68 3.92
CA LEU A 113 -14.88 5.29 3.58
C LEU A 113 -16.09 4.74 2.83
N ARG A 114 -15.87 4.41 1.56
CA ARG A 114 -16.85 3.76 0.69
C ARG A 114 -16.64 2.24 0.74
N PRO A 115 -17.71 1.41 0.71
CA PRO A 115 -17.56 -0.04 0.66
C PRO A 115 -16.69 -0.49 -0.52
N PHE A 116 -15.85 -1.49 -0.28
CA PHE A 116 -14.99 -2.12 -1.27
C PHE A 116 -15.00 -3.65 -1.09
N ARG A 117 -14.76 -4.38 -2.17
CA ARG A 117 -14.60 -5.84 -2.12
C ARG A 117 -13.38 -6.25 -2.93
N HIS A 118 -12.60 -7.14 -2.34
CA HIS A 118 -11.49 -7.82 -3.00
C HIS A 118 -11.83 -9.31 -3.12
N GLY A 119 -12.46 -9.69 -4.23
CA GLY A 119 -13.15 -10.98 -4.33
C GLY A 119 -14.27 -11.07 -3.28
N ASP A 120 -14.22 -12.07 -2.41
CA ASP A 120 -15.18 -12.25 -1.32
C ASP A 120 -14.83 -11.46 -0.06
N ALA A 121 -13.61 -10.92 0.04
CA ALA A 121 -13.15 -10.17 1.20
C ALA A 121 -13.78 -8.78 1.26
N ALA A 122 -14.35 -8.44 2.41
CA ALA A 122 -14.93 -7.13 2.66
C ALA A 122 -13.87 -6.10 3.04
N GLY A 123 -14.03 -4.88 2.54
CA GLY A 123 -13.10 -3.79 2.73
C GLY A 123 -13.75 -2.41 2.59
N HIS A 124 -12.91 -1.39 2.66
CA HIS A 124 -13.30 -0.01 2.38
C HIS A 124 -12.25 0.66 1.50
N ARG A 125 -12.66 1.76 0.86
CA ARG A 125 -11.76 2.61 0.07
C ARG A 125 -12.12 4.09 0.18
N THR A 126 -11.14 4.90 -0.18
CA THR A 126 -11.21 6.32 -0.51
C THR A 126 -10.65 6.51 -1.94
N ASP A 127 -10.41 7.74 -2.38
CA ASP A 127 -9.79 8.01 -3.68
C ASP A 127 -8.31 7.60 -3.75
N GLY A 128 -7.62 7.49 -2.61
CA GLY A 128 -6.16 7.21 -2.54
C GLY A 128 -5.78 6.06 -1.61
N LEU A 129 -6.75 5.33 -1.07
CA LEU A 129 -6.50 4.23 -0.13
C LEU A 129 -7.60 3.17 -0.27
N ALA A 130 -7.23 1.90 -0.34
CA ALA A 130 -8.14 0.76 -0.24
C ALA A 130 -7.58 -0.25 0.78
N PHE A 131 -8.42 -0.84 1.60
CA PHE A 131 -8.04 -1.93 2.50
C PHE A 131 -9.13 -2.98 2.61
N TRP A 132 -8.75 -4.23 2.88
CA TRP A 132 -9.68 -5.33 3.08
C TRP A 132 -9.16 -6.32 4.11
N LEU A 133 -10.09 -6.94 4.83
CA LEU A 133 -9.80 -8.01 5.77
C LEU A 133 -9.68 -9.33 4.99
N VAL A 134 -8.48 -9.86 4.87
CA VAL A 134 -8.23 -11.11 4.15
C VAL A 134 -8.72 -12.30 4.97
N GLU A 135 -8.34 -12.33 6.25
CA GLU A 135 -8.78 -13.26 7.27
C GLU A 135 -8.61 -12.59 8.64
N ARG A 136 -9.14 -13.20 9.71
CA ARG A 136 -8.98 -12.66 11.08
C ARG A 136 -7.50 -12.44 11.40
N GLY A 137 -7.14 -11.20 11.74
CA GLY A 137 -5.77 -10.83 12.08
C GLY A 137 -4.87 -10.49 10.89
N LEU A 138 -5.40 -10.48 9.66
CA LEU A 138 -4.65 -10.22 8.43
C LEU A 138 -5.40 -9.25 7.51
N VAL A 139 -4.77 -8.12 7.24
CA VAL A 139 -5.30 -7.05 6.37
C VAL A 139 -4.29 -6.73 5.27
N ALA A 140 -4.79 -6.45 4.08
CA ALA A 140 -4.01 -5.82 3.03
C ALA A 140 -4.52 -4.38 2.84
N GLU A 141 -3.61 -3.45 2.58
CA GLU A 141 -3.88 -2.05 2.30
C GLU A 141 -3.05 -1.59 1.10
N VAL A 142 -3.67 -0.84 0.21
CA VAL A 142 -3.03 -0.16 -0.92
C VAL A 142 -3.27 1.33 -0.77
N ARG A 143 -2.20 2.12 -0.88
CA ARG A 143 -2.24 3.59 -0.90
C ARG A 143 -1.62 4.08 -2.18
N LEU A 144 -2.32 4.96 -2.88
CA LEU A 144 -1.90 5.52 -4.17
C LEU A 144 -1.97 7.05 -4.11
N ASP A 145 -1.00 7.73 -4.72
CA ASP A 145 -1.01 9.19 -4.84
C ASP A 145 -2.17 9.66 -5.73
N SER A 146 -3.28 10.03 -5.10
CA SER A 146 -4.49 10.46 -5.80
C SER A 146 -4.36 11.80 -6.52
N ALA A 147 -3.27 12.54 -6.31
CA ALA A 147 -2.97 13.73 -7.10
C ALA A 147 -2.46 13.38 -8.51
N ARG A 148 -1.91 12.18 -8.69
CA ARG A 148 -1.35 11.70 -9.97
C ARG A 148 -2.18 10.63 -10.62
N PHE A 149 -2.76 9.74 -9.81
CA PHE A 149 -3.48 8.57 -10.30
C PHE A 149 -4.95 8.63 -9.88
N PRO A 150 -5.89 8.40 -10.80
CA PRO A 150 -7.31 8.48 -10.49
C PRO A 150 -7.78 7.23 -9.73
N GLU A 151 -8.92 7.33 -9.03
CA GLU A 151 -9.52 6.24 -8.25
C GLU A 151 -9.64 4.88 -9.00
N PRO A 152 -9.93 4.82 -10.31
CA PRO A 152 -9.95 3.56 -11.04
C PRO A 152 -8.59 2.83 -11.08
N GLU A 153 -7.47 3.55 -11.04
CA GLU A 153 -6.13 2.94 -10.92
C GLU A 153 -5.94 2.31 -9.55
N LEU A 154 -6.30 3.03 -8.48
CA LEU A 154 -6.27 2.46 -7.11
C LEU A 154 -7.08 1.16 -7.05
N THR A 155 -8.26 1.15 -7.67
CA THR A 155 -9.13 -0.03 -7.69
C THR A 155 -8.48 -1.19 -8.44
N ARG A 156 -7.89 -0.94 -9.62
CA ARG A 156 -7.20 -1.98 -10.39
C ARG A 156 -5.97 -2.52 -9.67
N THR A 157 -5.14 -1.65 -9.09
CA THR A 157 -3.98 -2.07 -8.30
C THR A 157 -4.40 -2.86 -7.08
N ALA A 158 -5.41 -2.40 -6.33
CA ALA A 158 -5.92 -3.13 -5.17
C ALA A 158 -6.42 -4.52 -5.55
N LEU A 159 -7.19 -4.65 -6.64
CA LEU A 159 -7.69 -5.94 -7.13
C LEU A 159 -6.60 -6.86 -7.70
N GLY A 160 -5.45 -6.30 -8.08
CA GLY A 160 -4.26 -7.05 -8.50
C GLY A 160 -3.39 -7.53 -7.34
N VAL A 161 -3.79 -7.31 -6.08
CA VAL A 161 -3.06 -7.82 -4.91
C VAL A 161 -3.54 -9.23 -4.59
N HIS A 162 -2.70 -10.22 -4.86
CA HIS A 162 -3.08 -11.63 -4.72
C HIS A 162 -2.29 -12.32 -3.63
N ARG A 163 -2.97 -13.16 -2.84
CA ARG A 163 -2.27 -14.06 -1.92
C ARG A 163 -1.55 -15.11 -2.76
N VAL A 164 -0.26 -15.29 -2.52
CA VAL A 164 0.48 -16.42 -3.07
C VAL A 164 -0.07 -17.66 -2.37
N GLY A 165 -0.64 -18.58 -3.14
CA GLY A 165 -1.05 -19.88 -2.61
C GLY A 165 0.16 -20.61 -2.00
N PRO A 166 -0.04 -21.63 -1.15
CA PRO A 166 1.08 -22.47 -0.76
C PRO A 166 1.72 -22.97 -2.05
N ALA A 167 3.02 -22.68 -2.24
CA ALA A 167 3.78 -23.22 -3.36
C ALA A 167 3.50 -24.72 -3.36
N GLU A 168 2.90 -25.24 -4.45
CA GLU A 168 2.82 -26.67 -4.61
C GLU A 168 4.27 -27.16 -4.57
N ARG A 169 4.65 -27.76 -3.44
CA ARG A 169 5.95 -28.38 -3.28
C ARG A 169 5.92 -29.57 -4.23
N SER A 170 6.39 -29.36 -5.45
CA SER A 170 6.71 -30.41 -6.40
C SER A 170 7.61 -31.42 -5.67
N GLY A 171 7.04 -32.59 -5.39
CA GLY A 171 7.76 -33.76 -4.90
C GLY A 171 8.56 -34.43 -5.99
#